data_AF-A0A1H8R275-F1
#
_entry.id   AF-A0A1H8R275-F1
#
_cell.length_a   1.000
_cell.length_b   1.000
_cell.length_c   1.000
_cell.angle_alpha   90.00
_cell.angle_beta   90.00
_cell.angle_gamma   90.00
#
_symmetry.space_group_name_H-M   'P 1'
#
loop_
_entity.id
_entity.type
_entity.pdbx_description
1 polymer ?
#
loop_
_entity_poly.entity_id
_entity_poly.type
_entity_poly.pdbx_seq_one_letter_code
_entity_poly.pdbx_strand_id
1 'polypeptide(L)'
;MAVITNAGTGTFTPSCKSSVRDYVLNTYLEAKIANEMGVSVRNITDQTIVRVNSPYANSEGVITKCEKESGVKGLRIDLQKEQNGYACWQVQWGTGSSKTGGAFAGVLMKVDTDFTMLDLRTALESSFNYTPVKYARLDPN
;
A
#
# COMPACT_ATOMS: atom_id res chain seq x y z
N MET A 1 9.92 15.89 5.74
CA MET A 1 9.95 14.64 4.97
C MET A 1 9.88 13.51 5.95
N ALA A 2 9.22 12.41 5.65
CA ALA A 2 9.24 11.25 6.54
C ALA A 2 10.59 10.52 6.49
N VAL A 3 10.87 9.71 7.51
CA VAL A 3 12.00 8.77 7.50
C VAL A 3 11.50 7.45 6.93
N ILE A 4 12.13 7.00 5.83
CA ILE A 4 11.81 5.73 5.17
C ILE A 4 13.00 4.77 5.34
N THR A 5 12.74 3.62 5.96
CA THR A 5 13.78 2.59 6.20
C THR A 5 13.29 1.19 5.84
N ASN A 6 14.22 0.26 5.62
CA ASN A 6 13.86 -1.14 5.46
C ASN A 6 13.54 -1.74 6.83
N ALA A 7 12.32 -2.25 7.01
CA ALA A 7 11.88 -2.81 8.30
C ALA A 7 12.51 -4.18 8.62
N GLY A 8 13.17 -4.83 7.65
CA GLY A 8 13.72 -6.18 7.79
C GLY A 8 12.68 -7.30 7.84
N THR A 9 11.39 -6.96 7.88
CA THR A 9 10.26 -7.90 8.01
C THR A 9 9.45 -7.99 6.72
N GLY A 10 8.54 -8.97 6.69
CA GLY A 10 7.66 -9.23 5.56
C GLY A 10 8.17 -10.33 4.62
N THR A 11 7.21 -11.04 4.04
CA THR A 11 7.42 -12.13 3.10
C THR A 11 6.61 -11.82 1.85
N PHE A 12 7.30 -11.45 0.78
CA PHE A 12 6.71 -10.99 -0.46
C PHE A 12 7.16 -11.86 -1.64
N THR A 13 6.33 -11.91 -2.68
CA THR A 13 6.63 -12.61 -3.93
C THR A 13 7.39 -11.66 -4.86
N PRO A 14 8.65 -11.97 -5.23
CA PRO A 14 9.54 -11.01 -5.89
C PRO A 14 9.24 -10.73 -7.38
N SER A 15 8.16 -11.27 -7.95
CA SER A 15 7.90 -11.25 -9.39
C SER A 15 6.81 -10.24 -9.81
N CYS A 16 6.85 -9.01 -9.28
CA CYS A 16 5.94 -7.96 -9.75
C CYS A 16 6.47 -7.35 -11.07
N LYS A 17 5.65 -7.35 -12.12
CA LYS A 17 6.00 -6.65 -13.38
C LYS A 17 6.06 -5.14 -13.13
N SER A 18 7.02 -4.44 -13.75
CA SER A 18 7.15 -2.98 -13.59
C SER A 18 5.87 -2.23 -13.94
N SER A 19 5.15 -2.65 -15.00
CA SER A 19 3.86 -2.03 -15.35
C SER A 19 2.79 -2.18 -14.27
N VAL A 20 2.78 -3.29 -13.53
CA VAL A 20 1.86 -3.50 -12.40
C VAL A 20 2.28 -2.65 -11.21
N ARG A 21 3.58 -2.60 -10.90
CA ARG A 21 4.13 -1.72 -9.85
C ARG A 21 3.76 -0.26 -10.12
N ASP A 22 4.03 0.22 -11.33
CA ASP A 22 3.80 1.62 -11.69
C ASP A 22 2.29 1.94 -11.66
N TYR A 23 1.43 1.00 -12.07
CA TYR A 23 -0.02 1.13 -11.94
C TYR A 23 -0.49 1.15 -10.47
N VAL A 24 0.10 0.31 -9.61
CA VAL A 24 -0.18 0.32 -8.17
C VAL A 24 0.18 1.67 -7.55
N LEU A 25 1.39 2.18 -7.83
CA LEU A 25 1.89 3.42 -7.23
C LEU A 25 1.14 4.66 -7.72
N ASN A 26 0.75 4.70 -9.00
CA ASN A 26 0.23 5.91 -9.64
C ASN A 26 -1.28 5.94 -9.84
N THR A 27 -1.96 4.78 -9.83
CA THR A 27 -3.40 4.73 -10.09
C THR A 27 -4.14 4.06 -8.93
N TYR A 28 -3.70 2.87 -8.53
CA TYR A 28 -4.42 2.10 -7.50
C TYR A 28 -4.33 2.79 -6.14
N LEU A 29 -3.14 3.23 -5.72
CA LEU A 29 -2.93 3.83 -4.41
C LEU A 29 -3.79 5.09 -4.24
N GLU A 30 -3.84 5.97 -5.26
CA GLU A 30 -4.69 7.15 -5.25
C GLU A 30 -6.18 6.78 -5.12
N ALA A 31 -6.64 5.80 -5.90
CA ALA A 31 -8.02 5.32 -5.83
C ALA A 31 -8.34 4.69 -4.45
N LYS A 32 -7.40 3.97 -3.84
CA LYS A 32 -7.56 3.38 -2.51
C LYS A 32 -7.66 4.48 -1.46
N ILE A 33 -6.73 5.42 -1.42
CA ILE A 33 -6.75 6.53 -0.44
C ILE A 33 -8.01 7.39 -0.61
N ALA A 34 -8.42 7.68 -1.85
CA ALA A 34 -9.66 8.40 -2.12
C ALA A 34 -10.90 7.69 -1.53
N ASN A 35 -10.99 6.37 -1.71
CA ASN A 35 -12.07 5.56 -1.15
C ASN A 35 -12.05 5.55 0.38
N GLU A 36 -10.88 5.38 1.00
CA GLU A 36 -10.74 5.41 2.47
C GLU A 36 -11.15 6.76 3.06
N MET A 37 -10.82 7.85 2.37
CA MET A 37 -11.14 9.21 2.81
C MET A 37 -12.57 9.66 2.44
N GLY A 38 -13.29 8.88 1.64
CA GLY A 38 -14.62 9.25 1.15
C GLY A 38 -14.63 10.45 0.21
N VAL A 39 -13.58 10.65 -0.58
CA VAL A 39 -13.42 11.78 -1.52
C VAL A 39 -13.26 11.31 -2.97
N SER A 40 -13.39 12.23 -3.92
CA SER A 40 -13.07 11.94 -5.32
C SER A 40 -11.57 11.70 -5.49
N VAL A 41 -11.19 10.72 -6.31
CA VAL A 41 -9.78 10.48 -6.69
C VAL A 41 -9.11 11.72 -7.29
N ARG A 42 -9.88 12.60 -7.94
CA ARG A 42 -9.37 13.88 -8.48
C ARG A 42 -8.90 14.87 -7.41
N ASN A 43 -9.29 14.66 -6.16
CA ASN A 43 -8.90 15.49 -5.02
C ASN A 43 -7.65 14.93 -4.31
N ILE A 44 -7.15 13.78 -4.72
CA ILE A 44 -5.89 13.23 -4.21
C ILE A 44 -4.75 13.91 -4.93
N THR A 45 -3.87 14.53 -4.15
CA THR A 45 -2.60 15.10 -4.60
C THR A 45 -1.48 14.52 -3.76
N ASP A 46 -0.24 14.75 -4.17
CA ASP A 46 0.93 14.33 -3.41
C ASP A 46 1.01 14.95 -2.01
N GLN A 47 0.36 16.10 -1.78
CA GLN A 47 0.28 16.79 -0.49
C GLN A 47 -0.94 16.37 0.35
N THR A 48 -1.83 15.52 -0.18
CA THR A 48 -2.96 15.01 0.60
C THR A 48 -2.44 14.31 1.85
N ILE A 49 -2.96 14.70 3.01
CA ILE A 49 -2.61 14.08 4.28
C ILE A 49 -3.30 12.73 4.40
N VAL A 50 -2.49 11.70 4.62
CA VAL A 50 -2.90 10.34 4.94
C VAL A 50 -2.53 10.08 6.39
N ARG A 51 -3.54 9.77 7.21
CA ARG A 51 -3.40 9.43 8.63
C ARG A 51 -4.25 8.20 8.90
N VAL A 52 -3.66 7.19 9.55
CA VAL A 52 -4.39 6.04 10.06
C VAL A 52 -4.43 6.16 11.59
N ASN A 53 -5.62 6.33 12.16
CA ASN A 53 -5.80 6.45 13.60
C ASN A 53 -5.84 5.06 14.25
N SER A 54 -5.20 4.89 15.41
CA SER A 54 -5.33 3.65 16.18
C SER A 54 -6.44 3.78 17.24
N PRO A 55 -7.29 2.75 17.42
CA PRO A 55 -7.38 1.53 16.63
C PRO A 55 -8.07 1.77 15.29
N TYR A 56 -7.69 0.99 14.27
CA TYR A 56 -8.39 0.95 12.98
C TYR A 56 -8.90 -0.46 12.68
N ALA A 57 -9.97 -0.55 11.88
CA ALA A 57 -10.42 -1.81 11.30
C ALA A 57 -9.63 -2.13 10.03
N ASN A 58 -9.37 -3.42 9.79
CA ASN A 58 -8.78 -3.83 8.52
C ASN A 58 -9.64 -3.32 7.36
N SER A 59 -8.99 -2.79 6.33
CA SER A 59 -9.65 -2.37 5.11
C SER A 59 -9.15 -3.20 3.94
N GLU A 60 -9.92 -4.22 3.61
CA GLU A 60 -9.65 -5.14 2.52
C GLU A 60 -10.59 -4.86 1.35
N GLY A 61 -10.11 -5.01 0.13
CA GLY A 61 -11.02 -4.96 -1.02
C GLY A 61 -10.36 -4.70 -2.36
N VAL A 62 -10.93 -5.34 -3.37
CA VAL A 62 -10.57 -5.12 -4.77
C VAL A 62 -11.34 -3.90 -5.30
N ILE A 63 -10.62 -2.98 -5.94
CA ILE A 63 -11.21 -1.93 -6.76
C ILE A 63 -11.38 -2.55 -8.15
N THR A 64 -12.59 -3.00 -8.48
CA THR A 64 -12.88 -3.78 -9.70
C THR A 64 -12.37 -3.13 -10.98
N LYS A 65 -12.45 -1.79 -11.09
CA LYS A 65 -11.90 -1.06 -12.24
C LYS A 65 -10.38 -1.27 -12.35
N CYS A 66 -9.68 -1.18 -11.23
CA CYS A 66 -8.23 -1.31 -11.18
C CYS A 66 -7.73 -2.75 -11.44
N GLU A 67 -8.46 -3.75 -10.96
CA GLU A 67 -8.19 -5.15 -11.31
C GLU A 67 -8.24 -5.37 -12.82
N LYS A 68 -9.33 -4.91 -13.47
CA LYS A 68 -9.52 -5.05 -14.92
C LYS A 68 -8.42 -4.36 -15.73
N GLU A 69 -8.01 -3.16 -15.33
CA GLU A 69 -7.00 -2.38 -16.04
C GLU A 69 -5.58 -2.95 -15.85
N SER A 70 -5.24 -3.40 -14.64
CA SER A 70 -3.92 -3.97 -14.35
C SER A 70 -3.69 -5.34 -15.01
N GLY A 71 -4.78 -6.06 -15.30
CA GLY A 71 -4.74 -7.46 -15.73
C GLY A 71 -4.28 -8.43 -14.65
N VAL A 72 -4.09 -7.96 -13.41
CA VAL A 72 -3.73 -8.78 -12.25
C VAL A 72 -4.99 -9.09 -11.47
N LYS A 73 -5.37 -10.36 -11.45
CA LYS A 73 -6.51 -10.84 -10.68
C LYS A 73 -6.29 -10.61 -9.18
N GLY A 74 -7.35 -10.20 -8.50
CA GLY A 74 -7.38 -9.94 -7.06
C GLY A 74 -6.41 -8.85 -6.60
N LEU A 75 -5.94 -7.98 -7.51
CA LEU A 75 -5.04 -6.89 -7.16
C LEU A 75 -5.73 -5.96 -6.18
N ARG A 76 -5.05 -5.69 -5.07
CA ARG A 76 -5.53 -4.80 -4.01
C ARG A 76 -4.40 -4.20 -3.20
N ILE A 77 -4.72 -3.10 -2.52
CA ILE A 77 -3.91 -2.52 -1.46
C ILE A 77 -4.77 -2.61 -0.21
N ASP A 78 -4.42 -3.50 0.70
CA ASP A 78 -5.18 -3.71 1.93
C ASP A 78 -4.50 -3.04 3.10
N LEU A 79 -5.31 -2.49 4.00
CA LEU A 79 -4.89 -2.11 5.34
C LEU A 79 -5.12 -3.31 6.26
N GLN A 80 -4.05 -3.96 6.67
CA GLN A 80 -4.03 -5.18 7.48
C GLN A 80 -3.87 -4.86 8.96
N LYS A 81 -4.02 -5.86 9.83
CA LYS A 81 -3.94 -5.68 11.29
C LYS A 81 -2.68 -4.92 11.70
N GLU A 82 -2.84 -4.01 12.67
CA GLU A 82 -1.74 -3.21 13.21
C GLU A 82 -0.61 -4.08 13.76
N GLN A 83 0.63 -3.64 13.54
CA GLN A 83 1.83 -4.31 14.02
C GLN A 83 2.69 -3.33 14.82
N ASN A 84 2.74 -3.49 16.14
CA ASN A 84 3.63 -2.72 17.04
C ASN A 84 3.51 -1.18 16.87
N GLY A 85 2.29 -0.63 16.77
CA GLY A 85 2.10 0.81 16.57
C GLY A 85 2.23 1.27 15.12
N TYR A 86 2.10 0.36 14.15
CA TYR A 86 2.19 0.65 12.72
C TYR A 86 0.99 0.10 11.95
N ALA A 87 0.39 0.97 11.15
CA ALA A 87 -0.56 0.64 10.10
C ALA A 87 0.11 -0.18 9.01
N CYS A 88 -0.42 -1.37 8.70
CA CYS A 88 0.18 -2.29 7.75
C CYS A 88 -0.52 -2.20 6.38
N TRP A 89 0.03 -1.42 5.47
CA TRP A 89 -0.40 -1.41 4.06
C TRP A 89 0.27 -2.54 3.30
N GLN A 90 -0.49 -3.35 2.57
CA GLN A 90 0.06 -4.41 1.72
C GLN A 90 -0.53 -4.39 0.32
N VAL A 91 0.34 -4.39 -0.68
CA VAL A 91 -0.05 -4.64 -2.08
C VAL A 91 -0.14 -6.13 -2.27
N GLN A 92 -1.34 -6.63 -2.56
CA GLN A 92 -1.66 -8.05 -2.66
C GLN A 92 -2.30 -8.38 -4.00
N TRP A 93 -2.22 -9.65 -4.38
CA TRP A 93 -2.93 -10.23 -5.51
C TRP A 93 -3.57 -11.56 -5.10
N GLY A 94 -4.51 -12.04 -5.91
CA GLY A 94 -5.18 -13.30 -5.63
C GLY A 94 -5.84 -13.91 -6.86
N THR A 95 -6.00 -15.22 -6.89
CA THR A 95 -6.57 -15.91 -8.06
C THR A 95 -8.10 -15.89 -8.11
N GLY A 96 -8.78 -15.28 -7.12
CA GLY A 96 -10.23 -15.09 -7.05
C GLY A 96 -11.06 -16.36 -6.80
N SER A 97 -10.46 -17.55 -6.76
CA SER A 97 -11.18 -18.83 -6.55
C SER A 97 -10.38 -19.88 -5.79
N SER A 98 -9.17 -19.56 -5.30
CA SER A 98 -8.30 -20.48 -4.57
C SER A 98 -7.51 -19.77 -3.47
N LYS A 99 -6.92 -20.54 -2.53
CA LYS A 99 -6.03 -20.05 -1.46
C LYS A 99 -4.68 -19.53 -2.00
N THR A 100 -4.51 -19.44 -3.30
CA THR A 100 -3.29 -18.97 -3.96
C THR A 100 -3.37 -17.45 -4.13
N GLY A 101 -2.58 -16.76 -3.34
CA GLY A 101 -2.40 -15.32 -3.39
C GLY A 101 -1.03 -14.96 -2.84
N GLY A 102 -0.64 -13.71 -2.99
CA GLY A 102 0.64 -13.24 -2.50
C GLY A 102 0.63 -11.73 -2.30
N ALA A 103 1.69 -11.23 -1.68
CA ALA A 103 1.93 -9.81 -1.53
C ALA A 103 3.15 -9.42 -2.37
N PHE A 104 3.07 -8.29 -3.07
CA PHE A 104 4.18 -7.76 -3.85
C PHE A 104 5.06 -6.80 -3.06
N ALA A 105 4.49 -6.02 -2.15
CA ALA A 105 5.17 -4.99 -1.37
C ALA A 105 4.30 -4.57 -0.17
N GLY A 106 4.85 -3.80 0.76
CA GLY A 106 4.08 -3.23 1.86
C GLY A 106 4.78 -2.12 2.60
N VAL A 107 4.00 -1.36 3.36
CA VAL A 107 4.47 -0.27 4.22
C VAL A 107 3.99 -0.48 5.65
N LEU A 108 4.89 -0.29 6.62
CA LEU A 108 4.57 -0.11 8.03
C LEU A 108 4.59 1.38 8.32
N MET A 109 3.41 2.00 8.29
CA MET A 109 3.21 3.44 8.49
C MET A 109 2.90 3.71 9.95
N LYS A 110 3.59 4.66 10.59
CA LYS A 110 3.32 5.00 11.99
C LYS A 110 1.87 5.46 12.16
N VAL A 111 1.12 4.83 13.07
CA VAL A 111 -0.27 5.23 13.38
C VAL A 111 -0.28 6.58 14.10
N ASP A 112 -1.43 7.26 14.05
CA ASP A 112 -1.66 8.55 14.72
C ASP A 112 -0.67 9.66 14.32
N THR A 113 -0.11 9.54 13.12
CA THR A 113 0.85 10.47 12.53
C THR A 113 0.38 10.87 11.13
N ASP A 114 0.55 12.15 10.81
CA ASP A 114 0.22 12.71 9.50
C ASP A 114 1.39 12.47 8.55
N PHE A 115 1.11 11.80 7.44
CA PHE A 115 2.04 11.67 6.32
C PHE A 115 1.38 12.21 5.06
N THR A 116 2.19 12.57 4.07
CA THR A 116 1.64 12.92 2.76
C THR A 116 1.43 11.68 1.90
N MET A 117 0.55 11.79 0.90
CA MET A 117 0.39 10.77 -0.14
C MET A 117 1.74 10.48 -0.84
N LEU A 118 2.57 11.50 -1.03
CA LEU A 118 3.94 11.33 -1.54
C LEU A 118 4.79 10.45 -0.62
N ASP A 119 4.80 10.71 0.69
CA ASP A 119 5.57 9.90 1.65
C ASP A 119 5.14 8.42 1.57
N LEU A 120 3.83 8.15 1.50
CA LEU A 120 3.31 6.78 1.38
C LEU A 120 3.68 6.14 0.04
N ARG A 121 3.59 6.88 -1.07
CA ARG A 121 3.98 6.41 -2.42
C ARG A 121 5.47 6.06 -2.45
N THR A 122 6.33 6.93 -1.93
CA THR A 122 7.78 6.73 -1.87
C THR A 122 8.16 5.57 -0.95
N ALA A 123 7.47 5.40 0.18
CA ALA A 123 7.68 4.24 1.05
C ALA A 123 7.30 2.94 0.33
N LEU A 124 6.16 2.92 -0.37
CA LEU A 124 5.73 1.73 -1.08
C LEU A 124 6.66 1.40 -2.26
N GLU A 125 7.11 2.41 -3.00
CA GLU A 125 8.14 2.28 -4.03
C GLU A 125 9.45 1.71 -3.46
N SER A 126 9.89 2.21 -2.30
CA SER A 126 11.08 1.68 -1.61
C SER A 126 10.92 0.20 -1.27
N SER A 127 9.74 -0.21 -0.80
CA SER A 127 9.44 -1.62 -0.51
C SER A 127 9.61 -2.51 -1.75
N PHE A 128 9.06 -2.10 -2.90
CA PHE A 128 9.23 -2.82 -4.18
C PHE A 128 10.69 -2.97 -4.60
N ASN A 129 11.54 -2.01 -4.24
CA ASN A 129 12.93 -1.95 -4.69
C ASN A 129 13.92 -2.65 -3.73
N TYR A 130 13.49 -3.05 -2.53
CA TYR A 130 14.35 -3.82 -1.62
C TYR A 130 14.65 -5.22 -2.15
N THR A 131 15.87 -5.70 -1.88
CA THR A 131 16.31 -7.06 -2.25
C THR A 131 16.86 -7.78 -1.00
N PRO A 132 16.18 -8.83 -0.49
CA PRO A 132 14.83 -9.27 -0.87
C PRO A 132 13.78 -8.20 -0.57
N VAL A 133 12.60 -8.30 -1.20
CA VAL A 133 11.48 -7.37 -0.95
C VAL A 133 11.07 -7.46 0.51
N LYS A 134 10.91 -6.29 1.15
CA LYS A 134 10.58 -6.13 2.57
C LYS A 134 9.62 -4.96 2.77
N TYR A 135 8.99 -4.90 3.93
CA TYR A 135 8.25 -3.70 4.31
C TYR A 135 9.18 -2.50 4.34
N ALA A 136 8.73 -1.38 3.78
CA ALA A 136 9.27 -0.08 4.12
C ALA A 136 8.62 0.40 5.41
N ARG A 137 9.41 0.85 6.38
CA ARG A 137 8.92 1.54 7.57
C ARG A 137 8.87 3.03 7.28
N LEU A 138 7.73 3.64 7.57
CA LEU A 138 7.45 5.05 7.35
C LEU A 138 7.20 5.72 8.71
N ASP A 139 8.19 6.48 9.18
CA ASP A 139 8.21 7.16 10.48
C ASP A 139 8.22 8.69 10.30
N PRO A 140 7.71 9.47 11.27
CA PRO A 140 7.95 10.91 11.28
C PRO A 140 9.45 11.21 11.38
N ASN A 141 9.84 12.39 10.90
CA ASN A 141 11.17 12.96 11.18
C ASN A 141 11.35 13.31 12.66
#